data_AF-A0AAE3MEY2-F1
#
_entry.id   AF-A0AAE3MEY2-F1
#
_cell.length_a   1.000
_cell.length_b   1.000
_cell.length_c   1.000
_cell.angle_alpha   90.00
_cell.angle_beta   90.00
_cell.angle_gamma   90.00
#
_symmetry.space_group_name_H-M   'P 1'
#
loop_
_entity.id
_entity.type
_entity.pdbx_description
1 polymer ?
#
loop_
_entity_poly.entity_id
_entity_poly.type
_entity_poly.pdbx_seq_one_letter_code
_entity_poly.pdbx_strand_id
1 'polypeptide(L)' 'MKNRTFNVSADLMVEFAGLLGEYELEGAIIGTNEDDEILVKVEYEPEEHSQAIIEMIDYLEDLDDDYSEEDDE' A
#
# COMPACT_ATOMS: atom_id res chain seq x y z
N MET A 1 15.98 5.00 -9.44
CA MET A 1 14.92 4.04 -9.07
C MET A 1 15.09 3.54 -7.66
N LYS A 2 14.05 3.70 -6.85
CA LYS A 2 13.90 3.10 -5.53
C LYS A 2 12.76 2.08 -5.56
N ASN A 3 12.72 1.23 -4.54
CA ASN A 3 11.59 0.34 -4.32
C ASN A 3 11.08 0.50 -2.90
N ARG A 4 9.79 0.26 -2.74
CA ARG A 4 9.11 0.13 -1.46
C ARG A 4 8.19 -1.08 -1.51
N THR A 5 8.16 -1.84 -0.42
CA THR A 5 7.18 -2.93 -0.25
C THR A 5 6.07 -2.42 0.64
N PHE A 6 4.83 -2.65 0.22
CA PHE A 6 3.61 -2.40 0.96
C PHE A 6 3.02 -3.73 1.39
N ASN A 7 2.49 -3.77 2.61
CA ASN A 7 1.58 -4.82 3.04
C ASN A 7 0.18 -4.31 2.73
N VAL A 8 -0.60 -5.12 2.00
CA VAL A 8 -1.92 -4.73 1.53
C VAL A 8 -2.88 -5.87 1.83
N SER A 9 -3.86 -5.60 2.69
CA SER A 9 -4.97 -6.51 2.94
C SER A 9 -5.68 -6.87 1.64
N ALA A 10 -6.14 -8.11 1.51
CA ALA A 10 -6.79 -8.60 0.30
C ALA A 10 -8.02 -7.77 -0.09
N ASP A 11 -8.76 -7.28 0.91
CA ASP A 11 -9.94 -6.42 0.75
C ASP A 11 -9.59 -5.02 0.20
N LEU A 12 -8.37 -4.53 0.48
CA LEU A 12 -7.88 -3.22 0.04
C LEU A 12 -7.12 -3.25 -1.29
N MET A 13 -6.89 -4.44 -1.86
CA MET A 13 -6.07 -4.61 -3.06
C MET A 13 -6.64 -3.87 -4.28
N VAL A 14 -7.96 -3.77 -4.40
CA VAL A 14 -8.61 -3.03 -5.50
C VAL A 14 -8.35 -1.53 -5.40
N GLU A 15 -8.45 -0.97 -4.20
CA GLU A 15 -8.20 0.45 -3.96
C GLU A 15 -6.72 0.78 -4.13
N PHE A 16 -5.83 -0.06 -3.57
CA PHE A 16 -4.39 0.07 -3.76
C PHE A 16 -3.98 0.02 -5.24
N ALA A 17 -4.59 -0.86 -6.05
CA ALA A 17 -4.36 -0.91 -7.49
C ALA A 17 -4.87 0.35 -8.21
N GLY A 18 -5.94 0.97 -7.71
CA GLY A 18 -6.43 2.28 -8.16
C GLY A 18 -5.37 3.37 -7.96
N LEU A 19 -4.82 3.47 -6.75
CA LEU A 19 -3.76 4.44 -6.43
C LEU A 19 -2.52 4.28 -7.31
N LEU A 20 -2.08 3.04 -7.57
CA LEU A 20 -0.98 2.80 -8.52
C LEU A 20 -1.29 3.39 -9.90
N GLY A 21 -2.52 3.21 -10.40
CA GLY A 21 -2.95 3.76 -11.67
C GLY A 21 -3.02 5.29 -11.69
N GLU A 22 -3.49 5.91 -10.60
CA GLU A 22 -3.58 7.37 -10.48
C GLU A 22 -2.20 8.05 -10.50
N TYR A 23 -1.21 7.41 -9.89
CA TYR A 23 0.16 7.93 -9.82
C TYR A 23 1.08 7.43 -10.94
N GLU A 24 0.55 6.72 -11.94
CA GLU A 24 1.31 6.11 -13.04
C GLU A 24 2.46 5.19 -12.54
N LEU A 25 2.22 4.50 -11.42
CA LEU A 25 3.16 3.58 -10.78
C LEU A 25 2.87 2.12 -11.15
N GLU A 26 3.92 1.30 -11.15
CA GLU A 26 3.81 -0.14 -11.35
C GLU A 26 4.20 -0.89 -10.07
N GLY A 27 3.45 -1.96 -9.78
CA GLY A 27 3.66 -2.83 -8.63
C GLY A 27 3.75 -4.30 -9.03
N ALA A 28 4.51 -5.07 -8.28
CA ALA A 28 4.60 -6.52 -8.41
C ALA A 28 4.27 -7.20 -7.08
N ILE A 29 3.36 -8.17 -7.10
CA ILE A 29 3.10 -9.05 -5.95
C ILE A 29 4.31 -9.97 -5.78
N ILE A 30 4.91 -9.95 -4.59
CA ILE A 30 6.12 -10.73 -4.28
C ILE A 30 5.86 -11.86 -3.26
N GLY A 31 4.67 -11.92 -2.68
CA GLY A 31 4.27 -12.96 -1.73
C GLY A 31 3.18 -12.48 -0.76
N THR A 32 3.06 -13.17 0.36
CA THR A 32 2.24 -12.78 1.52
C THR A 32 3.08 -12.81 2.79
N ASN A 33 2.66 -12.10 3.84
CA ASN A 33 3.28 -12.15 5.17
C ASN A 33 2.57 -13.17 6.10
N GLU A 34 2.94 -13.18 7.39
CA GLU A 34 2.38 -14.09 8.40
C GLU A 34 0.93 -13.77 8.77
N ASP A 35 0.48 -12.55 8.47
CA ASP A 35 -0.86 -12.02 8.69
C ASP A 35 -1.76 -12.15 7.45
N ASP A 36 -1.33 -12.96 6.46
CA ASP A 36 -2.00 -13.17 5.17
C ASP A 36 -2.18 -11.90 4.31
N GLU A 37 -1.46 -10.81 4.60
CA GLU A 37 -1.44 -9.60 3.79
C GLU A 37 -0.60 -9.81 2.52
N ILE A 38 -1.00 -9.17 1.42
CA ILE A 38 -0.32 -9.23 0.14
C ILE A 38 0.88 -8.27 0.16
N LEU A 39 2.07 -8.80 -0.12
CA LEU A 39 3.28 -8.01 -0.26
C LEU A 39 3.39 -7.47 -1.69
N VAL A 40 3.22 -6.15 -1.85
CA VAL A 40 3.34 -5.49 -3.16
C VAL A 40 4.59 -4.62 -3.19
N LYS A 41 5.53 -4.95 -4.08
CA LYS A 41 6.72 -4.15 -4.34
C LYS A 41 6.43 -3.12 -5.43
N VAL A 42 6.58 -1.84 -5.11
CA VAL A 42 6.41 -0.72 -6.03
C VAL A 42 7.77 -0.12 -6.34
N GLU A 43 8.07 0.05 -7.62
CA GLU A 43 9.29 0.70 -8.10
C GLU A 43 8.98 2.13 -8.52
N TYR A 44 9.75 3.10 -8.05
CA TYR A 44 9.45 4.52 -8.24
C TYR A 44 10.70 5.39 -8.36
N GLU A 45 10.57 6.51 -9.07
CA GLU A 45 11.59 7.57 -9.10
C GLU A 45 11.33 8.56 -7.96
N PRO A 46 12.23 8.69 -6.97
CA PRO A 46 11.98 9.52 -5.80
C PRO A 46 11.88 11.01 -6.11
N GLU A 47 12.53 11.50 -7.18
CA GLU A 47 12.45 12.90 -7.57
C GLU A 47 11.05 13.28 -8.10
N GLU A 48 10.29 12.30 -8.58
CA GLU A 48 8.99 12.49 -9.22
C GLU A 48 7.83 11.97 -8.35
N HIS A 49 8.04 10.86 -7.65
CA HIS A 49 6.96 10.09 -7.02
C HIS A 49 7.06 10.00 -5.49
N SER A 50 7.98 10.72 -4.83
CA SER A 50 8.08 10.64 -3.36
C SER A 50 6.78 11.07 -2.67
N GLN A 51 6.06 12.05 -3.21
CA GLN A 51 4.78 12.48 -2.65
C GLN A 51 3.71 11.40 -2.81
N ALA A 52 3.61 10.79 -3.99
CA ALA A 52 2.69 9.68 -4.24
C ALA A 52 2.92 8.51 -3.27
N ILE A 53 4.18 8.13 -3.05
CA ILE A 53 4.53 7.08 -2.10
C ILE A 53 4.13 7.45 -0.66
N ILE A 54 4.25 8.72 -0.26
CA ILE A 54 3.79 9.18 1.06
C ILE A 54 2.26 9.07 1.15
N GLU A 55 1.52 9.58 0.17
CA GLU A 55 0.05 9.53 0.17
C GLU A 55 -0.49 8.10 0.18
N MET A 56 0.18 7.17 -0.53
CA MET A 56 -0.18 5.75 -0.48
C MET A 56 0.07 5.11 0.89
N ILE A 57 1.06 5.59 1.65
CA ILE A 57 1.32 5.14 3.02
C ILE A 57 0.23 5.67 3.95
N ASP A 58 -0.01 6.98 3.93
CA ASP A 58 -1.04 7.63 4.75
C ASP A 58 -2.41 7.01 4.51
N TYR A 59 -2.77 6.71 3.26
CA TYR A 59 -4.05 6.06 2.93
C TYR A 59 -4.17 4.64 3.49
N LEU A 60 -3.10 3.84 3.43
CA LEU A 60 -3.13 2.49 3.99
C LEU A 60 -3.17 2.51 5.53
N GLU A 61 -2.48 3.46 6.17
CA GLU A 61 -2.51 3.63 7.63
C GLU A 61 -3.89 4.12 8.11
N ASP A 62 -4.53 5.06 7.41
CA ASP A 62 -5.87 5.56 7.73
C ASP A 62 -6.93 4.45 7.62
N LEU A 63 -6.80 3.58 6.61
CA LEU A 63 -7.68 2.44 6.46
C LEU A 63 -7.45 1.38 7.53
N ASP A 64 -6.21 1.11 7.94
CA ASP A 64 -5.89 0.14 8.99
C ASP A 64 -6.43 0.59 10.36
N ASP A 65 -6.38 1.90 10.66
CA ASP A 65 -6.92 2.48 11.90
C ASP A 65 -8.47 2.38 11.97
N ASP A 66 -9.17 2.53 10.84
CA ASP A 66 -10.63 2.35 10.74
C ASP A 66 -11.07 0.89 11.04
N TYR A 67 -10.18 -0.10 10.85
CA TYR A 67 -10.40 -1.50 11.24
C TYR A 67 -9.90 -1.84 12.67
N SER A 68 -9.28 -0.89 13.39
CA SER A 68 -8.69 -1.11 14.72
C SER A 68 -9.51 -0.54 15.89
N GLU A 69 -10.75 -0.08 15.69
CA GLU A 69 -11.64 0.46 16.76
C GLU A 69 -12.74 -0.51 17.27
N GLU A 70 -12.49 -1.82 17.38
CA GLU A 70 -13.31 -2.71 18.23
C GLU A 70 -12.46 -3.65 19.11
N ASP A 71 -11.81 -3.09 20.14
CA ASP A 71 -11.52 -3.82 21.39
C ASP A 71 -11.63 -2.87 22.60
N ASP A 72 -12.84 -2.34 22.80
CA ASP A 72 -13.28 -1.79 24.08
C ASP A 72 -13.89 -2.95 24.90
N GLU A 73 -13.09 -3.59 25.76
CA GLU A 73 -13.52 -4.16 27.07
C GLU A 73 -12.34 -4.55 28.00
#